data_AF-X5UUC1-F1
#
_entry.id   AF-X5UUC1-F1
#
_cell.length_a   1.000
_cell.length_b   1.000
_cell.length_c   1.000
_cell.angle_alpha   90.00
_cell.angle_beta   90.00
_cell.angle_gamma   90.00
#
_symmetry.space_group_name_H-M   'P 1'
#
loop_
_entity.id
_entity.type
_entity.pdbx_description
1 polymer ?
#
loop_
_entity_poly.entity_id
_entity_poly.type
_entity_poly.pdbx_seq_one_letter_code
_entity_poly.pdbx_strand_id
1 'polypeptide(L)'
;MTTRIANPWHGRFATMTGAALLVLLVSVAALAAELPALAGRVVDNADIIDAATEAALTQRLADFETKGSDQIVVATVPSLDGEEIEPYATRLFNAWKLGQKAKNNGVLLLVAVNDRKMRIEVGYGLEATLTNQHATRIIEGMVPAFRAGDFSGGISKAVDDMIMVIEDSHGG
;
A
#
# COMPACT_ATOMS: atom_id res chain seq x y z
N MET A 1 -41.30 -85.31 32.45
CA MET A 1 -41.98 -83.99 32.41
C MET A 1 -40.96 -83.01 31.83
N THR A 2 -41.25 -82.51 30.64
CA THR A 2 -40.32 -81.84 29.72
C THR A 2 -40.20 -80.35 30.03
N THR A 3 -38.98 -79.81 30.09
CA THR A 3 -38.74 -78.39 29.74
C THR A 3 -37.37 -78.21 29.07
N ARG A 4 -37.38 -77.96 27.76
CA ARG A 4 -36.33 -77.33 26.94
C ARG A 4 -36.65 -75.83 26.88
N ILE A 5 -35.70 -74.90 27.13
CA ILE A 5 -35.65 -73.53 26.53
C ILE A 5 -34.18 -73.04 26.67
N ALA A 6 -33.35 -72.97 25.59
CA ALA A 6 -33.03 -71.85 24.67
C ALA A 6 -32.26 -70.67 25.33
N ASN A 7 -31.36 -69.89 24.73
CA ASN A 7 -30.41 -69.86 23.59
C ASN A 7 -29.63 -68.52 23.81
N PRO A 8 -28.31 -68.37 23.55
CA PRO A 8 -27.53 -67.23 24.04
C PRO A 8 -27.35 -66.12 23.00
N TRP A 9 -27.59 -64.84 23.34
CA TRP A 9 -27.20 -63.69 22.50
C TRP A 9 -26.73 -62.46 23.31
N HIS A 10 -25.44 -62.17 23.17
CA HIS A 10 -24.73 -60.89 22.93
C HIS A 10 -25.04 -59.59 23.71
N GLY A 11 -23.97 -58.93 24.17
CA GLY A 11 -23.95 -57.49 24.44
C GLY A 11 -22.63 -57.00 25.04
N ARG A 12 -21.59 -56.79 24.23
CA ARG A 12 -20.37 -56.06 24.62
C ARG A 12 -20.67 -54.56 24.56
N PHE A 13 -20.60 -53.85 25.68
CA PHE A 13 -20.73 -52.39 25.69
C PHE A 13 -19.39 -51.71 25.38
N ALA A 14 -19.50 -50.76 24.47
CA ALA A 14 -18.43 -50.13 23.72
C ALA A 14 -17.73 -48.99 24.47
N THR A 15 -16.49 -48.78 24.06
CA THR A 15 -15.58 -47.67 24.34
C THR A 15 -16.20 -46.30 24.06
N MET A 16 -16.15 -45.36 25.01
CA MET A 16 -16.41 -43.94 24.74
C MET A 16 -15.10 -43.21 24.43
N THR A 17 -14.99 -42.83 23.16
CA THR A 17 -14.01 -41.94 22.55
C THR A 17 -14.15 -40.51 23.07
N GLY A 18 -13.12 -40.00 23.74
CA GLY A 18 -12.96 -38.56 23.98
C GLY A 18 -12.31 -37.92 22.76
N ALA A 19 -13.10 -37.18 21.97
CA ALA A 19 -12.64 -36.46 20.79
C ALA A 19 -11.64 -35.36 21.19
N ALA A 20 -10.36 -35.53 20.82
CA ALA A 20 -9.39 -34.46 20.87
C ALA A 20 -9.75 -33.44 19.79
N LEU A 21 -10.20 -32.26 20.20
CA LEU A 21 -10.43 -31.12 19.33
C LEU A 21 -9.06 -30.60 18.87
N LEU A 22 -8.57 -31.09 17.75
CA LEU A 22 -7.33 -30.62 17.12
C LEU A 22 -7.64 -29.27 16.46
N VAL A 23 -7.40 -28.17 17.18
CA VAL A 23 -7.44 -26.82 16.60
C VAL A 23 -6.28 -26.71 15.63
N LEU A 24 -6.57 -26.86 14.33
CA LEU A 24 -5.65 -26.57 13.24
C LEU A 24 -5.42 -25.05 13.20
N LEU A 25 -4.33 -24.60 13.81
CA LEU A 25 -3.76 -23.27 13.57
C LEU A 25 -3.20 -23.26 12.14
N VAL A 26 -4.05 -22.92 11.17
CA VAL A 26 -3.60 -22.59 9.82
C VAL A 26 -2.94 -21.21 9.90
N SER A 27 -1.62 -21.19 9.92
CA SER A 27 -0.86 -19.96 9.74
C SER A 27 -1.04 -19.49 8.30
N VAL A 28 -1.92 -18.51 8.08
CA VAL A 28 -1.99 -17.80 6.80
C VAL A 28 -0.73 -16.97 6.68
N ALA A 29 0.24 -17.43 5.89
CA ALA A 29 1.36 -16.60 5.50
C ALA A 29 0.80 -15.48 4.60
N ALA A 30 0.88 -14.23 5.06
CA ALA A 30 0.57 -13.08 4.22
C ALA A 30 1.56 -13.06 3.04
N LEU A 31 1.04 -13.19 1.82
CA LEU A 31 1.86 -13.00 0.62
C LEU A 31 2.17 -11.52 0.48
N ALA A 32 3.46 -11.20 0.46
CA ALA A 32 3.96 -9.88 0.08
C ALA A 32 3.69 -9.66 -1.41
N ALA A 33 3.07 -8.53 -1.76
CA ALA A 33 2.85 -8.19 -3.16
C ALA A 33 4.17 -7.86 -3.87
N GLU A 34 4.19 -8.05 -5.19
CA GLU A 34 5.34 -7.69 -6.02
C GLU A 34 5.49 -6.18 -6.09
N LEU A 35 6.74 -5.72 -6.09
CA LEU A 35 7.06 -4.29 -6.17
C LEU A 35 7.40 -3.94 -7.62
N PRO A 36 6.82 -2.86 -8.19
CA PRO A 36 7.20 -2.39 -9.50
C PRO A 36 8.67 -1.93 -9.51
N ALA A 37 9.30 -2.01 -10.68
CA ALA A 37 10.63 -1.45 -10.88
C ALA A 37 10.55 0.08 -10.98
N LEU A 38 11.53 0.78 -10.41
CA LEU A 38 11.64 2.23 -10.59
C LEU A 38 12.01 2.52 -12.06
N ALA A 39 11.11 3.17 -12.79
CA ALA A 39 11.30 3.54 -14.19
C ALA A 39 11.45 5.06 -14.40
N GLY A 40 11.23 5.86 -13.37
CA GLY A 40 11.26 7.32 -13.46
C GLY A 40 10.61 7.96 -12.24
N ARG A 41 10.27 9.25 -12.38
CA ARG A 41 9.56 10.02 -11.34
C ARG A 41 8.07 9.72 -11.29
N VAL A 42 7.53 9.16 -12.36
CA VAL A 42 6.20 8.58 -12.43
C VAL A 42 6.33 7.12 -12.85
N VAL A 43 5.65 6.24 -12.13
CA VAL A 43 5.55 4.81 -12.41
C VAL A 43 4.06 4.47 -12.39
N ASP A 44 3.40 4.52 -13.55
CA ASP A 44 1.95 4.30 -13.68
C ASP A 44 1.62 2.85 -14.06
N ASN A 45 1.85 1.90 -13.15
CA ASN A 45 1.54 0.48 -13.41
C ASN A 45 0.03 0.19 -13.41
N ALA A 46 -0.79 1.13 -12.94
CA ALA A 46 -2.25 1.00 -12.98
C ALA A 46 -2.87 1.54 -14.28
N ASP A 47 -2.11 2.24 -15.13
CA ASP A 47 -2.59 2.87 -16.38
C ASP A 47 -3.79 3.80 -16.14
N ILE A 48 -3.66 4.69 -15.13
CA ILE A 48 -4.73 5.61 -14.70
C ILE A 48 -4.37 7.09 -14.92
N ILE A 49 -3.14 7.38 -15.33
CA ILE A 49 -2.68 8.74 -15.62
C ILE A 49 -2.63 8.87 -17.14
N ASP A 50 -3.31 9.87 -17.69
CA ASP A 50 -3.20 10.13 -19.12
C ASP A 50 -1.78 10.58 -19.50
N ALA A 51 -1.36 10.24 -20.71
CA ALA A 51 0.01 10.46 -21.17
C ALA A 51 0.47 11.93 -21.11
N ALA A 52 -0.43 12.90 -21.29
CA ALA A 52 -0.08 14.32 -21.22
C ALA A 52 0.21 14.73 -19.77
N THR A 53 -0.62 14.27 -18.83
CA THR A 53 -0.40 14.47 -17.39
C THR A 53 0.85 13.74 -16.91
N GLU A 54 1.09 12.50 -17.32
CA GLU A 54 2.30 11.75 -16.93
C GLU A 54 3.58 12.46 -17.38
N ALA A 55 3.61 12.97 -18.62
CA ALA A 55 4.74 13.74 -19.14
C ALA A 55 4.93 15.05 -18.35
N ALA A 56 3.85 15.76 -18.06
CA ALA A 56 3.89 17.01 -17.29
C ALA A 56 4.36 16.79 -15.85
N LEU A 57 3.86 15.74 -15.19
CA LEU A 57 4.29 15.33 -13.86
C LEU A 57 5.78 14.97 -13.85
N THR A 58 6.22 14.16 -14.81
CA THR A 58 7.63 13.74 -14.92
C THR A 58 8.56 14.95 -15.04
N GLN A 59 8.21 15.92 -15.88
CA GLN A 59 9.00 17.14 -16.04
C GLN A 59 8.97 18.00 -14.77
N ARG A 60 7.79 18.22 -14.19
CA ARG A 60 7.62 19.03 -12.96
C ARG A 60 8.45 18.47 -11.81
N LEU A 61 8.38 17.17 -11.58
CA LEU A 61 9.13 16.48 -10.53
C LEU A 61 10.64 16.55 -10.79
N ALA A 62 11.06 16.50 -12.06
CA ALA A 62 12.47 16.67 -12.42
C ALA A 62 12.98 18.09 -12.16
N ASP A 63 12.19 19.11 -12.49
CA ASP A 63 12.51 20.51 -12.24
C ASP A 63 12.59 20.79 -10.74
N PHE A 64 11.62 20.29 -9.96
CA PHE A 64 11.60 20.39 -8.51
C PHE A 64 12.86 19.77 -7.87
N GLU A 65 13.18 18.53 -8.23
CA GLU A 65 14.37 17.84 -7.73
C GLU A 65 15.67 18.56 -8.11
N THR A 66 15.73 19.15 -9.32
CA THR A 66 16.89 19.91 -9.78
C THR A 66 17.08 21.21 -8.98
N LYS A 67 16.00 21.86 -8.55
CA LYS A 67 16.04 23.11 -7.77
C LYS A 67 16.44 22.87 -6.30
N GLY A 68 15.82 21.89 -5.65
CA GLY A 68 15.91 21.71 -4.19
C GLY A 68 16.64 20.45 -3.71
N SER A 69 16.98 19.53 -4.61
CA SER A 69 17.50 18.17 -4.34
C SER A 69 16.53 17.19 -3.65
N ASP A 70 15.33 17.64 -3.28
CA ASP A 70 14.27 16.79 -2.74
C ASP A 70 13.61 15.98 -3.85
N GLN A 71 13.38 14.70 -3.58
CA GLN A 71 12.90 13.78 -4.59
C GLN A 71 11.47 13.35 -4.27
N ILE A 72 10.53 13.66 -5.17
CA ILE A 72 9.17 13.15 -5.12
C ILE A 72 8.98 12.16 -6.27
N VAL A 73 8.44 10.98 -5.97
CA VAL A 73 8.06 9.96 -6.96
C VAL A 73 6.59 9.62 -6.81
N VAL A 74 5.89 9.47 -7.93
CA VAL A 74 4.51 9.01 -8.01
C VAL A 74 4.51 7.56 -8.49
N ALA A 75 3.80 6.70 -7.77
CA ALA A 75 3.57 5.32 -8.16
C ALA A 75 2.07 5.01 -8.12
N THR A 76 1.56 4.42 -9.19
CA THR A 76 0.24 3.80 -9.20
C THR A 76 0.42 2.30 -9.38
N VAL A 77 -0.37 1.51 -8.64
CA VAL A 77 -0.41 0.06 -8.78
C VAL A 77 -1.86 -0.39 -8.89
N PRO A 78 -2.15 -1.45 -9.68
CA PRO A 78 -3.50 -1.98 -9.77
C PRO A 78 -4.01 -2.42 -8.39
N SER A 79 -3.18 -3.14 -7.63
CA SER A 79 -3.58 -3.87 -6.43
C SER A 79 -2.41 -3.97 -5.43
N LEU A 80 -2.72 -4.05 -4.14
CA LEU A 80 -1.78 -4.42 -3.06
C LEU A 80 -1.77 -5.93 -2.79
N ASP A 81 -2.56 -6.70 -3.53
CA ASP A 81 -2.71 -8.16 -3.43
C ASP A 81 -2.98 -8.67 -1.99
N GLY A 82 -3.75 -7.87 -1.24
CA GLY A 82 -4.11 -8.17 0.15
C GLY A 82 -3.10 -7.70 1.20
N GLU A 83 -2.00 -7.07 0.81
CA GLU A 83 -1.08 -6.38 1.70
C GLU A 83 -1.65 -5.03 2.18
N GLU A 84 -1.30 -4.60 3.40
CA GLU A 84 -1.64 -3.26 3.86
C GLU A 84 -0.79 -2.19 3.14
N ILE A 85 -1.35 -1.00 2.94
CA ILE A 85 -0.68 0.01 2.11
C ILE A 85 0.57 0.58 2.77
N GLU A 86 0.60 0.66 4.10
CA GLU A 86 1.74 1.16 4.86
C GLU A 86 2.98 0.28 4.68
N PRO A 87 2.96 -1.03 4.99
CA PRO A 87 4.12 -1.89 4.76
C PRO A 87 4.50 -1.99 3.29
N TYR A 88 3.53 -1.97 2.36
CA TYR A 88 3.82 -1.95 0.93
C TYR A 88 4.57 -0.66 0.52
N ALA A 89 4.07 0.51 0.93
CA ALA A 89 4.68 1.80 0.61
C ALA A 89 6.09 1.93 1.20
N THR A 90 6.29 1.53 2.46
CA THR A 90 7.61 1.53 3.10
C THR A 90 8.57 0.58 2.38
N ARG A 91 8.12 -0.62 1.97
CA ARG A 91 8.94 -1.54 1.18
C ARG A 91 9.30 -0.96 -0.17
N LEU A 92 8.35 -0.36 -0.88
CA LEU A 92 8.56 0.26 -2.19
C LEU A 92 9.56 1.41 -2.10
N PHE A 93 9.35 2.33 -1.15
CA PHE A 93 10.24 3.46 -0.87
C PHE A 93 11.68 3.00 -0.61
N ASN A 94 11.86 1.97 0.23
CA ASN A 94 13.17 1.41 0.57
C ASN A 94 13.81 0.65 -0.59
N ALA A 95 13.03 -0.12 -1.35
CA ALA A 95 13.52 -0.86 -2.52
C ALA A 95 14.04 0.11 -3.59
N TRP A 96 13.35 1.24 -3.78
CA TRP A 96 13.75 2.29 -4.70
C TRP A 96 14.82 3.23 -4.15
N LYS A 97 15.09 3.17 -2.83
CA LYS A 97 16.08 4.02 -2.15
C LYS A 97 15.84 5.51 -2.41
N LEU A 98 14.58 5.94 -2.27
CA LEU A 98 14.19 7.30 -2.61
C LEU A 98 14.88 8.33 -1.70
N GLY A 99 15.33 9.42 -2.32
CA GLY A 99 16.08 10.49 -1.69
C GLY A 99 17.58 10.23 -1.56
N GLN A 100 18.32 11.24 -1.13
CA GLN A 100 19.76 11.14 -0.94
C GLN A 100 20.08 10.48 0.40
N LYS A 101 20.95 9.47 0.43
CA LYS A 101 21.31 8.70 1.64
C LYS A 101 21.65 9.55 2.87
N ALA A 102 22.31 10.70 2.67
CA ALA A 102 22.70 11.59 3.76
C ALA A 102 21.58 12.53 4.22
N LYS A 103 20.62 12.83 3.34
CA LYS A 103 19.54 13.80 3.60
C LYS A 103 18.22 13.15 3.94
N ASN A 104 17.97 11.91 3.48
CA ASN A 104 16.69 11.21 3.63
C ASN A 104 15.51 12.05 3.11
N ASN A 105 15.70 12.69 1.97
CA ASN A 105 14.78 13.69 1.41
C ASN A 105 13.96 13.16 0.22
N GLY A 106 13.55 11.90 0.32
CA GLY A 106 12.66 11.25 -0.65
C GLY A 106 11.21 11.29 -0.17
N VAL A 107 10.27 11.32 -1.11
CA VAL A 107 8.84 11.21 -0.87
C VAL A 107 8.22 10.33 -1.94
N LEU A 108 7.31 9.44 -1.55
CA LEU A 108 6.54 8.59 -2.45
C LEU A 108 5.05 8.90 -2.28
N LEU A 109 4.38 9.29 -3.37
CA LEU A 109 2.93 9.20 -3.48
C LEU A 109 2.57 7.86 -4.10
N LEU A 110 1.94 6.98 -3.33
CA LEU A 110 1.45 5.68 -3.78
C LEU A 110 -0.08 5.68 -3.89
N VAL A 111 -0.58 5.19 -5.02
CA VAL A 111 -2.00 4.97 -5.29
C VAL A 111 -2.23 3.50 -5.64
N ALA A 112 -2.99 2.79 -4.83
CA ALA A 112 -3.48 1.44 -5.14
C ALA A 112 -4.95 1.52 -5.55
N VAL A 113 -5.22 1.50 -6.86
CA VAL A 113 -6.51 1.91 -7.40
C VAL A 113 -7.64 0.93 -7.06
N ASN A 114 -7.41 -0.38 -7.16
CA ASN A 114 -8.44 -1.38 -6.86
C ASN A 114 -8.73 -1.47 -5.35
N ASP A 115 -7.70 -1.26 -4.52
CA ASP A 115 -7.83 -1.20 -3.06
C ASP A 115 -8.45 0.11 -2.57
N ARG A 116 -8.49 1.14 -3.42
CA ARG A 116 -8.90 2.51 -3.07
C ARG A 116 -8.12 3.07 -1.89
N LYS A 117 -6.84 2.70 -1.80
CA LYS A 117 -5.90 3.16 -0.77
C LYS A 117 -4.87 4.09 -1.40
N MET A 118 -4.50 5.12 -0.66
CA MET A 118 -3.47 6.08 -1.05
C MET A 118 -2.57 6.34 0.15
N ARG A 119 -1.28 6.56 -0.11
CA ARG A 119 -0.28 6.78 0.93
C ARG A 119 0.79 7.75 0.44
N ILE A 120 1.22 8.64 1.33
CA ILE A 120 2.40 9.48 1.12
C ILE A 120 3.48 9.02 2.11
N GLU A 121 4.47 8.28 1.64
CA GLU A 121 5.61 7.87 2.44
C GLU A 121 6.68 8.95 2.37
N VAL A 122 7.15 9.43 3.53
CA VAL A 122 8.04 10.59 3.66
C VAL A 122 9.34 10.12 4.30
N GLY A 123 10.48 10.45 3.69
CA GLY A 123 11.79 10.22 4.29
C GLY A 123 12.04 11.11 5.50
N TYR A 124 12.82 10.61 6.45
CA TYR A 124 13.08 11.25 7.75
C TYR A 124 13.50 12.73 7.65
N GLY A 125 14.25 13.10 6.61
CA GLY A 125 14.74 14.48 6.43
C GLY A 125 13.63 15.49 6.13
N LEU A 126 12.45 15.03 5.70
CA LEU A 126 11.32 15.86 5.33
C LEU A 126 10.13 15.72 6.29
N GLU A 127 10.18 14.87 7.33
CA GLU A 127 9.04 14.63 8.22
C GLU A 127 8.57 15.88 8.98
N ALA A 128 9.49 16.79 9.33
CA ALA A 128 9.15 18.05 9.97
C ALA A 128 8.49 19.05 9.00
N THR A 129 8.75 18.91 7.70
CA THR A 129 8.21 19.74 6.62
C THR A 129 6.90 19.17 6.10
N LEU A 130 6.94 17.97 5.52
CA LEU A 130 5.80 17.22 5.03
C LEU A 130 5.29 16.28 6.13
N THR A 131 4.68 16.88 7.15
CA THR A 131 4.15 16.16 8.32
C THR A 131 3.05 15.17 7.94
N ASN A 132 2.75 14.23 8.84
CA ASN A 132 1.58 13.34 8.69
C ASN A 132 0.27 14.13 8.50
N GLN A 133 0.12 15.29 9.17
CA GLN A 133 -1.05 16.13 8.99
C GLN A 133 -1.15 16.71 7.57
N HIS A 134 -0.03 17.12 6.97
CA HIS A 134 0.01 17.55 5.57
C HIS A 134 -0.34 16.40 4.63
N ALA A 135 0.31 15.24 4.81
CA ALA A 135 0.05 14.04 4.01
C ALA A 135 -1.44 13.63 4.03
N THR A 136 -2.06 13.58 5.21
CA THR A 136 -3.49 13.25 5.35
C THR A 136 -4.36 14.24 4.58
N ARG A 137 -4.14 15.55 4.72
CA ARG A 137 -4.94 16.57 4.01
C ARG A 137 -4.79 16.48 2.50
N ILE A 138 -3.57 16.22 2.00
CA ILE A 138 -3.31 16.07 0.57
C ILE A 138 -4.07 14.86 0.03
N ILE A 139 -3.99 13.71 0.72
CA ILE A 139 -4.73 12.50 0.34
C ILE A 139 -6.25 12.73 0.38
N GLU A 140 -6.77 13.38 1.43
CA GLU A 140 -8.19 13.74 1.53
C GLU A 140 -8.63 14.64 0.36
N GLY A 141 -7.75 15.55 -0.07
CA GLY A 141 -7.96 16.42 -1.23
C GLY A 141 -8.05 15.69 -2.57
N MET A 142 -7.46 14.50 -2.69
CA MET A 142 -7.55 13.65 -3.91
C MET A 142 -8.91 12.97 -4.04
N VAL A 143 -9.59 12.68 -2.92
CA VAL A 143 -10.80 11.86 -2.87
C VAL A 143 -11.93 12.37 -3.79
N PRO A 144 -12.25 13.68 -3.84
CA PRO A 144 -13.30 14.17 -4.74
C PRO A 144 -13.01 13.91 -6.22
N ALA A 145 -11.77 14.12 -6.67
CA ALA A 145 -11.37 13.90 -8.06
C ALA A 145 -11.43 12.41 -8.42
N PHE A 146 -10.93 11.54 -7.53
CA PHE A 146 -10.99 10.09 -7.69
C PHE A 146 -12.43 9.57 -7.74
N ARG A 147 -13.35 10.14 -6.94
CA ARG A 147 -14.78 9.81 -7.01
C ARG A 147 -15.43 10.23 -8.34
N ALA A 148 -14.91 11.27 -8.98
CA ALA A 148 -15.35 11.73 -10.29
C ALA A 148 -14.66 10.98 -11.46
N GLY A 149 -13.72 10.08 -11.18
CA GLY A 149 -12.91 9.39 -12.20
C GLY A 149 -11.76 10.23 -12.76
N ASP A 150 -11.49 11.41 -12.17
CA ASP A 150 -10.39 12.30 -12.55
C ASP A 150 -9.13 11.95 -11.74
N PHE A 151 -8.51 10.82 -12.08
CA PHE A 151 -7.29 10.35 -11.43
C PHE A 151 -6.10 11.27 -11.73
N SER A 152 -5.90 11.62 -13.01
CA SER A 152 -4.87 12.56 -13.46
C SER A 152 -4.93 13.89 -12.70
N GLY A 153 -6.10 14.53 -12.64
CA GLY A 153 -6.27 15.80 -11.95
C GLY A 153 -6.03 15.69 -10.44
N GLY A 154 -6.53 14.62 -9.82
CA GLY A 154 -6.29 14.35 -8.40
C GLY A 154 -4.80 14.17 -8.07
N ILE A 155 -4.08 13.37 -8.85
CA ILE A 155 -2.64 13.12 -8.66
C ILE A 155 -1.82 14.38 -8.95
N SER A 156 -2.11 15.10 -10.04
CA SER A 156 -1.41 16.34 -10.38
C SER A 156 -1.55 17.38 -9.26
N LYS A 157 -2.76 17.56 -8.74
CA LYS A 157 -2.99 18.48 -7.64
C LYS A 157 -2.24 18.05 -6.37
N ALA A 158 -2.25 16.76 -6.04
CA ALA A 158 -1.53 16.26 -4.87
C ALA A 158 -0.03 16.54 -4.97
N VAL A 159 0.57 16.32 -6.14
CA VAL A 159 1.98 16.67 -6.40
C VAL A 159 2.24 18.16 -6.21
N ASP A 160 1.37 19.03 -6.73
CA ASP A 160 1.50 20.47 -6.56
C ASP A 160 1.43 20.89 -5.08
N ASP A 161 0.49 20.31 -4.31
CA ASP A 161 0.36 20.57 -2.88
C ASP A 161 1.59 20.08 -2.09
N MET A 162 2.16 18.92 -2.47
CA MET A 162 3.39 18.40 -1.87
C MET A 162 4.59 19.32 -2.13
N ILE A 163 4.76 19.76 -3.38
CA ILE A 163 5.82 20.70 -3.78
C ILE A 163 5.68 22.00 -2.98
N MET A 164 4.48 22.57 -2.92
CA MET A 164 4.21 23.81 -2.18
C MET A 164 4.60 23.69 -0.71
N VAL A 165 4.17 22.62 -0.03
CA VAL A 165 4.52 22.40 1.39
C VAL A 165 6.04 22.30 1.59
N ILE A 166 6.75 21.65 0.66
CA ILE A 166 8.20 21.51 0.77
C ILE A 166 8.91 22.83 0.47
N GLU A 167 8.56 23.54 -0.60
CA GLU A 167 9.16 24.83 -0.98
C GLU A 167 8.91 25.91 0.08
N ASP A 168 7.68 26.01 0.63
CA ASP A 168 7.34 26.98 1.67
C ASP A 168 8.23 26.84 2.92
N SER A 169 8.64 25.61 3.24
CA SER A 169 9.55 25.36 4.38
C SER A 169 10.99 25.80 4.11
N HIS A 170 11.38 25.92 2.84
CA HIS A 170 12.72 26.33 2.42
C HIS A 170 12.85 27.86 2.23
N GLY A 171 11.74 28.60 2.31
CA GLY A 171 11.74 30.07 2.36
C GLY A 171 11.44 30.80 1.06
N GLY A 172 10.93 30.12 0.02
CA GLY A 172 10.46 30.74 -1.24
C GLY A 172 11.55 31.17 -2.21
#